data_AF-A0A4S0RHJ8-F1
#
_entry.id   AF-A0A4S0RHJ8-F1
#
_cell.length_a   1.000
_cell.length_b   1.000
_cell.length_c   1.000
_cell.angle_alpha   90.00
_cell.angle_beta   90.00
_cell.angle_gamma   90.00
#
_symmetry.space_group_name_H-M   'P 1'
#
loop_
_entity.id
_entity.type
_entity.pdbx_description
1 polymer ?
#
loop_
_entity_poly.entity_id
_entity_poly.type
_entity_poly.pdbx_seq_one_letter_code
_entity_poly.pdbx_strand_id
1 'polypeptide(L)' 'MNSMSLTTLELGTITVDGAAIEALSAQLRGTVLTEGDAAYDEARSIWNAMIDRRPGLIV' A
#
# COMPACT_ATOMS: atom_id res chain seq x y z
N MET A 1 -11.40 -9.72 -7.67
CA MET A 1 -10.84 -8.59 -6.91
C MET A 1 -10.90 -8.90 -5.44
N ASN A 2 -9.75 -8.93 -4.76
CA ASN A 2 -9.72 -9.03 -3.30
C ASN A 2 -9.78 -7.61 -2.73
N SER A 3 -10.80 -7.31 -1.92
CA SER A 3 -10.87 -6.05 -1.18
C SER A 3 -9.75 -6.00 -0.13
N MET A 4 -9.17 -4.83 0.10
CA MET A 4 -8.08 -4.62 1.04
C MET A 4 -8.55 -3.80 2.24
N SER A 5 -8.18 -4.23 3.44
CA SER A 5 -8.41 -3.45 4.66
C SER A 5 -7.18 -2.58 4.94
N LEU A 6 -7.37 -1.26 4.97
CA LEU A 6 -6.32 -0.26 5.18
C LEU A 6 -6.57 0.52 6.46
N THR A 7 -5.49 0.82 7.19
CA THR A 7 -5.55 1.70 8.37
C THR A 7 -5.54 3.16 7.94
N THR A 8 -6.46 3.95 8.48
CA THR A 8 -6.54 5.40 8.24
C THR A 8 -5.69 6.17 9.25
N LEU A 9 -5.47 7.45 8.98
CA LEU A 9 -4.72 8.34 9.89
C LEU A 9 -5.41 8.51 11.26
N GLU A 10 -6.73 8.29 11.32
CA GLU A 10 -7.53 8.32 12.54
C GLU A 10 -7.51 6.98 13.30
N LEU A 11 -6.62 6.05 12.92
CA LEU A 11 -6.50 4.70 13.48
C LEU A 11 -7.73 3.81 13.23
N GLY A 12 -8.63 4.22 12.32
CA GLY A 12 -9.73 3.39 11.82
C GLY A 12 -9.27 2.39 10.77
N THR A 13 -10.08 1.37 10.51
CA THR A 13 -9.88 0.46 9.37
C THR A 13 -10.97 0.71 8.34
N ILE A 14 -10.57 0.94 7.10
CA ILE A 14 -11.49 1.04 5.95
C ILE A 14 -11.24 -0.10 4.99
N THR A 15 -12.29 -0.60 4.36
CA THR A 15 -12.18 -1.57 3.28
C THR A 15 -12.23 -0.84 1.95
N VAL A 16 -11.19 -1.01 1.15
CA VAL A 16 -11.09 -0.49 -0.22
C VAL A 16 -11.30 -1.65 -1.20
N ASP A 17 -12.16 -1.45 -2.18
CA ASP A 17 -12.41 -2.43 -3.23
C ASP A 17 -11.16 -2.61 -4.11
N GLY A 18 -10.83 -3.85 -4.45
CA GLY A 18 -9.73 -4.15 -5.38
C GLY A 18 -9.90 -3.48 -6.75
N ALA A 19 -11.14 -3.28 -7.22
CA ALA A 19 -11.41 -2.58 -8.48
C ALA A 19 -10.97 -1.10 -8.42
N ALA A 20 -11.09 -0.46 -7.26
CA ALA A 20 -10.64 0.92 -7.07
C ALA A 20 -9.10 1.01 -7.09
N ILE A 21 -8.41 0.00 -6.55
CA ILE A 21 -6.94 -0.08 -6.53
C ILE A 21 -6.41 -0.31 -7.95
N GLU A 22 -7.03 -1.19 -8.73
CA GLU A 22 -6.68 -1.39 -10.14
C GLU A 22 -6.89 -0.12 -10.98
N ALA A 23 -8.02 0.58 -10.77
CA ALA A 23 -8.29 1.84 -11.44
C ALA A 23 -7.27 2.94 -11.08
N LEU A 24 -6.78 2.96 -9.84
CA LEU A 24 -5.68 3.83 -9.42
C LEU A 24 -4.37 3.46 -10.14
N SER A 25 -4.02 2.18 -10.14
CA SER A 25 -2.82 1.67 -10.80
C SER A 25 -2.78 2.02 -12.29
N ALA A 26 -3.91 1.86 -13.00
CA ALA A 26 -4.04 2.19 -14.41
C ALA A 26 -3.86 3.69 -14.73
N GLN A 27 -4.08 4.57 -13.77
CA GLN A 27 -3.91 6.02 -13.93
C GLN A 27 -2.51 6.51 -13.54
N LEU A 28 -1.73 5.69 -12.84
CA LEU A 28 -0.37 6.02 -12.43
C LEU A 28 0.61 5.71 -13.56
N ARG A 29 1.63 6.57 -13.71
CA ARG A 29 2.80 6.25 -14.53
C ARG A 29 3.80 5.33 -13.80
N GLY A 30 3.65 5.24 -12.47
CA GLY A 30 4.44 4.39 -11.58
C GLY A 30 3.75 3.06 -11.30
N THR A 31 4.13 2.42 -10.20
CA THR A 31 3.59 1.11 -9.79
C THR A 31 3.00 1.22 -8.39
N VAL A 32 1.89 0.52 -8.16
CA VAL A 32 1.34 0.32 -6.82
C VAL A 32 1.96 -0.95 -6.25
N LEU A 33 2.61 -0.86 -5.08
CA LEU A 33 3.15 -2.01 -4.35
C LEU A 33 2.29 -2.34 -3.14
N THR A 34 2.09 -3.63 -2.91
CA THR A 34 1.34 -4.26 -1.82
C THR A 34 2.26 -5.20 -1.05
N GLU A 35 1.84 -5.67 0.14
CA GLU A 35 2.65 -6.58 0.97
C GLU A 35 3.06 -7.89 0.25
N GLY A 36 2.37 -8.27 -0.83
CA GLY A 36 2.72 -9.45 -1.64
C GLY A 36 3.83 -9.21 -2.67
N ASP A 37 4.21 -7.95 -2.93
CA ASP A 37 5.18 -7.61 -3.96
C ASP A 37 6.62 -7.71 -3.46
N ALA A 38 7.52 -8.32 -4.25
CA ALA A 38 8.91 -8.51 -3.85
C ALA A 38 9.66 -7.20 -3.56
N ALA A 39 9.26 -6.10 -4.20
CA ALA A 39 9.85 -4.78 -3.99
C ALA A 39 9.30 -4.04 -2.75
N TYR A 40 8.27 -4.56 -2.08
CA TYR A 40 7.58 -3.87 -0.99
C TYR A 40 8.48 -3.62 0.23
N ASP A 41 9.25 -4.63 0.67
CA ASP A 41 10.13 -4.52 1.83
C ASP A 41 11.26 -3.50 1.61
N GLU A 42 11.77 -3.42 0.38
CA GLU A 42 12.75 -2.40 0.01
C GLU A 42 12.10 -1.01 -0.03
N ALA A 43 10.93 -0.87 -0.67
CA ALA A 43 10.27 0.41 -0.85
C ALA A 43 9.78 1.04 0.46
N ARG A 44 9.40 0.23 1.46
CA ARG A 44 8.99 0.75 2.80
C ARG A 44 10.17 1.14 3.69
N SER A 45 11.39 0.78 3.31
CA SER A 45 12.58 1.04 4.12
C SER A 45 13.01 2.50 3.98
N ILE A 46 13.11 3.20 5.12
CA ILE A 46 13.60 4.57 5.18
C ILE A 46 14.97 4.62 5.84
N TRP A 47 15.69 5.74 5.65
CA TRP A 47 17.04 5.92 6.19
C TRP A 47 17.12 5.68 7.71
N ASN A 48 16.11 6.11 8.46
CA ASN A 48 16.01 5.78 9.88
C ASN A 48 15.45 4.36 10.06
N ALA A 49 16.34 3.38 10.09
CA ALA A 49 16.00 1.96 10.25
C ALA A 49 15.30 1.61 11.58
N MET A 50 15.22 2.53 12.55
CA MET A 50 14.42 2.32 13.76
C MET A 50 12.91 2.41 13.50
N ILE A 51 12.49 2.93 12.35
CA ILE A 51 11.08 3.04 11.96
C ILE A 51 10.72 1.88 11.05
N ASP A 52 10.12 0.85 11.63
CA ASP A 52 9.51 -0.27 10.90
C ASP A 52 8.00 -0.07 10.82
N ARG A 53 7.52 0.40 9.65
CA ARG A 53 6.08 0.53 9.35
C ARG A 53 5.73 -0.29 8.12
N ARG A 54 4.51 -0.84 8.13
CA ARG A 54 3.95 -1.68 7.06
C ARG A 54 2.72 -1.00 6.46
N PRO A 55 2.88 -0.07 5.51
CA PRO A 55 1.77 0.58 4.84
C PRO A 55 1.01 -0.43 3.95
N GLY A 56 -0.32 -0.34 3.88
CA GLY A 56 -1.08 -1.29 3.06
C GLY A 56 -0.90 -1.10 1.54
N LEU A 57 -0.44 0.07 1.09
CA LEU A 57 -0.11 0.40 -0.30
C LEU A 57 1.06 1.39 -0.36
N ILE A 58 1.91 1.28 -1.38
CA ILE A 58 2.99 2.24 -1.73
C ILE A 58 2.84 2.63 -3.20
N VAL A 59 2.96 3.92 -3.54
CA VAL A 59 2.81 4.47 -4.90
C VAL A 59 3.89 5.49 -5.26
#